data_AF-A0A534RJS3-F1
#
_entry.id   AF-A0A534RJS3-F1
#
_cell.length_a   1.000
_cell.length_b   1.000
_cell.length_c   1.000
_cell.angle_alpha   90.00
_cell.angle_beta   90.00
_cell.angle_gamma   90.00
#
_symmetry.space_group_name_H-M   'P 1'
#
loop_
_entity.id
_entity.type
_entity.pdbx_description
1 polymer ?
#
loop_
_entity_poly.entity_id
_entity_poly.type
_entity_poly.pdbx_seq_one_letter_code
_entity_poly.pdbx_strand_id
1 'polypeptide(L)' 'MAEGPSQALADFTAVSFFDASASGGARTGSITDPAWTSDGIVMVTRSRKIRAQPCCLLNDGTGFKVDWLHR' A
#
# COMPACT_ATOMS: atom_id res chain seq x y z
N MET A 1 11.06 9.48 16.24
CA MET A 1 10.04 9.47 15.16
C MET A 1 8.99 10.49 15.55
N ALA A 2 8.95 11.66 14.93
CA ALA A 2 7.87 12.61 15.15
C ALA A 2 6.70 12.22 14.24
N GLU A 3 5.53 11.92 14.82
CA GLU A 3 4.33 11.65 14.03
C GLU A 3 3.77 12.96 13.47
N GLY A 4 3.47 12.98 12.18
CA GLY A 4 2.74 14.07 11.55
C GLY A 4 1.27 14.11 11.98
N PRO A 5 0.51 15.14 11.54
CA PRO A 5 -0.94 15.15 11.69
C PRO A 5 -1.56 13.93 10.99
N SER A 6 -2.58 13.31 11.61
CA SER A 6 -3.30 12.15 11.08
C SER A 6 -4.76 12.49 10.79
N GLN A 7 -5.33 11.92 9.73
CA GLN A 7 -6.74 12.04 9.37
C GLN A 7 -7.53 10.77 9.77
N ALA A 8 -8.83 10.92 9.99
CA ALA A 8 -9.73 9.78 10.18
C ALA A 8 -10.00 9.11 8.83
N LEU A 9 -9.79 7.80 8.75
CA LEU A 9 -10.17 6.98 7.59
C LEU A 9 -11.35 6.09 7.97
N ALA A 10 -12.26 5.90 7.02
CA ALA A 10 -13.35 4.93 7.14
C ALA A 10 -12.80 3.50 7.04
N ASP A 11 -13.49 2.58 7.71
CA ASP A 11 -13.31 1.14 7.50
C ASP A 11 -13.79 0.79 6.09
N PHE A 12 -12.85 0.61 5.18
CA PHE A 12 -13.16 0.32 3.78
C PHE A 12 -13.34 -1.18 3.51
N THR A 13 -13.15 -2.06 4.51
CA THR A 13 -13.06 -3.53 4.37
C THR A 13 -11.93 -3.97 3.42
N ALA A 14 -11.98 -3.57 2.16
CA ALA A 14 -11.05 -3.86 1.10
C ALA A 14 -11.02 -2.73 0.05
N VAL A 15 -9.83 -2.35 -0.42
CA VAL A 15 -9.63 -1.56 -1.64
C VAL A 15 -8.78 -2.37 -2.60
N SER A 16 -9.19 -2.45 -3.87
CA SER A 16 -8.42 -3.12 -4.91
C SER A 16 -7.84 -2.09 -5.88
N PHE A 17 -6.57 -2.26 -6.20
CA PHE A 17 -5.86 -1.51 -7.22
C PHE A 17 -5.65 -2.42 -8.43
N PHE A 18 -5.93 -1.87 -9.61
CA PHE A 18 -5.72 -2.50 -10.91
C PHE A 18 -4.96 -1.52 -11.80
N ASP A 19 -4.22 -2.05 -12.78
CA ASP A 19 -3.40 -1.27 -13.71
C ASP A 19 -2.44 -0.29 -13.00
N ALA A 20 -1.96 -0.68 -11.81
CA ALA A 20 -1.07 0.10 -10.97
C ALA A 20 0.33 0.22 -11.60
N SER A 21 0.81 1.45 -11.67
CA SER A 21 2.17 1.77 -12.11
C SER A 21 2.77 2.88 -11.26
N ALA A 22 4.09 2.87 -11.14
CA ALA A 22 4.88 3.93 -10.55
C ALA A 22 5.69 4.64 -11.65
N SER A 23 5.87 5.95 -11.51
CA SER A 23 6.74 6.74 -12.38
C SER A 23 7.80 7.46 -11.56
N GLY A 24 9.05 7.37 -12.01
CA GLY A 24 10.21 7.99 -11.37
C GLY A 24 11.28 8.30 -12.40
N GLY A 25 11.68 9.58 -12.51
CA GLY A 25 12.58 10.03 -13.57
C GLY A 25 12.00 9.78 -14.95
N ALA A 26 12.73 9.04 -15.81
CA ALA A 26 12.31 8.69 -17.16
C ALA A 26 11.65 7.30 -17.28
N ARG A 27 11.34 6.65 -16.15
CA ARG A 27 10.80 5.28 -16.14
C ARG A 27 9.39 5.25 -15.55
N THR A 28 8.54 4.43 -16.16
CA THR A 28 7.23 4.04 -15.67
C THR A 28 7.12 2.51 -15.72
N GLY A 29 6.63 1.88 -14.66
CA GLY A 29 6.54 0.41 -14.58
C GLY A 29 5.68 -0.06 -13.42
N SER A 30 5.33 -1.35 -13.40
CA SER A 30 4.57 -1.98 -12.32
C SER A 30 5.40 -2.14 -11.03
N ILE A 31 4.79 -2.54 -9.91
CA ILE A 31 5.48 -2.67 -8.61
C ILE A 31 6.61 -3.71 -8.65
N THR A 32 6.50 -4.73 -9.51
CA THR A 32 7.50 -5.80 -9.65
C THR A 32 8.57 -5.50 -10.69
N ASP A 33 8.56 -4.31 -11.30
CA ASP A 33 9.64 -3.89 -12.20
C ASP A 33 10.98 -3.91 -11.43
N PRO A 34 11.99 -4.66 -11.93
CA PRO A 34 13.26 -4.88 -11.22
C PRO A 34 14.09 -3.60 -11.05
N ALA A 35 13.75 -2.51 -11.74
CA ALA A 35 14.38 -1.22 -11.53
C ALA A 35 13.89 -0.51 -10.24
N TRP A 36 12.77 -0.95 -9.65
CA TRP A 36 12.25 -0.39 -8.41
C TRP A 36 12.81 -1.10 -7.18
N THR A 37 13.11 -0.31 -6.15
CA THR A 37 13.25 -0.80 -4.78
C THR A 37 11.87 -0.81 -4.12
N SER A 38 11.58 -1.84 -3.32
CA SER A 38 10.32 -1.95 -2.59
C SER A 38 10.54 -2.37 -1.14
N ASP A 39 9.65 -1.91 -0.26
CA ASP A 39 9.61 -2.26 1.16
C ASP A 39 8.18 -2.67 1.54
N GLY A 40 8.06 -3.55 2.54
CA GLY A 40 6.77 -3.90 3.11
C GLY A 40 6.22 -2.75 3.96
N ILE A 41 5.05 -2.22 3.58
CA ILE A 41 4.39 -1.11 4.30
C ILE A 41 3.07 -1.55 4.95
N VAL A 42 2.73 -0.91 6.07
CA VAL A 42 1.44 -1.08 6.76
C VAL A 42 0.92 0.27 7.25
N MET A 43 -0.40 0.42 7.34
CA MET A 43 -1.03 1.56 8.00
C MET A 43 -1.22 1.24 9.48
N VAL A 44 -0.67 2.10 10.34
CA VAL A 44 -0.65 1.91 11.80
C VAL A 44 -1.27 3.14 12.48
N THR A 45 -2.12 2.90 13.49
CA THR A 45 -2.67 3.97 14.33
C THR A 45 -1.61 4.52 15.29
N ARG A 46 -1.86 5.70 15.88
CA ARG A 46 -1.02 6.23 16.97
C ARG A 46 -0.90 5.28 18.18
N SER A 47 -1.92 4.47 18.40
CA SER A 47 -1.91 3.39 19.41
C SER A 47 -1.18 2.12 18.98
N ARG A 48 -0.42 2.19 17.88
CA ARG A 48 0.39 1.11 17.30
C ARG A 48 -0.41 -0.11 16.84
N LYS A 49 -1.69 0.06 16.50
CA LYS A 49 -2.50 -1.00 15.91
C LYS A 49 -2.40 -0.93 14.40
N ILE A 50 -2.09 -2.06 13.76
CA ILE A 50 -2.14 -2.17 12.30
C ILE A 50 -3.62 -2.16 11.89
N ARG A 51 -4.01 -1.19 11.07
CA ARG A 51 -5.38 -1.06 10.57
C ARG A 51 -5.54 -1.47 9.12
N ALA A 52 -4.48 -1.43 8.33
CA ALA A 52 -4.55 -1.94 6.98
C ALA A 52 -3.18 -2.35 6.47
N GLN A 53 -3.18 -3.32 5.56
CA GLN A 53 -1.97 -3.84 4.95
C GLN A 53 -2.25 -4.21 3.48
N PRO A 54 -1.28 -4.01 2.57
CA PRO A 54 -1.33 -4.60 1.25
C PRO A 54 -1.33 -6.14 1.33
N CYS A 55 -2.09 -6.78 0.44
CA CYS A 55 -2.15 -8.22 0.25
C CYS A 55 -2.40 -8.55 -1.24
N CYS A 56 -2.27 -9.82 -1.60
CA CYS A 56 -2.67 -10.35 -2.91
C CYS A 56 -2.10 -9.55 -4.10
N LEU A 57 -0.77 -9.38 -4.17
CA LEU A 57 -0.12 -8.79 -5.33
C LEU A 57 -0.34 -9.71 -6.55
N LEU A 58 -0.80 -9.14 -7.66
CA LEU A 58 -0.82 -9.85 -8.95
C LEU A 58 0.61 -10.14 -9.38
N ASN A 59 0.84 -11.29 -10.01
CA ASN A 59 2.20 -11.75 -10.34
C ASN A 59 2.99 -10.76 -11.23
N ASP A 60 2.31 -9.97 -12.04
CA ASP A 60 2.86 -8.93 -12.91
C ASP A 60 3.05 -7.57 -12.22
N GLY A 61 2.69 -7.48 -10.93
CA GLY A 61 2.81 -6.28 -10.11
C GLY A 61 1.84 -5.16 -10.47
N THR A 62 0.86 -5.39 -11.35
CA THR A 62 -0.09 -4.38 -11.82
C THR A 62 -1.31 -4.22 -10.92
N GLY A 63 -1.44 -5.04 -9.89
CA GLY A 63 -2.56 -4.93 -8.97
C GLY A 63 -2.24 -5.52 -7.61
N PHE A 64 -2.91 -4.98 -6.60
CA PHE A 64 -2.85 -5.48 -5.23
C PHE A 64 -4.13 -5.06 -4.51
N LYS A 65 -4.40 -5.68 -3.38
CA LYS A 65 -5.51 -5.33 -2.50
C LYS A 65 -4.96 -4.75 -1.21
N VAL A 66 -5.71 -3.86 -0.57
CA VAL A 66 -5.45 -3.40 0.79
C VAL A 66 -6.65 -3.79 1.62
N ASP A 67 -6.43 -4.62 2.63
CA ASP A 67 -7.48 -5.05 3.56
C ASP A 67 -7.47 -4.16 4.81
N TRP A 68 -8.67 -3.79 5.29
CA TRP A 68 -8.83 -3.22 6.62
C TRP A 68 -8.90 -4.34 7.65
N LEU A 69 -8.13 -4.20 8.73
CA LEU A 69 -8.01 -5.20 9.79
C LEU A 69 -8.85 -4.79 11.00
N HIS A 70 -9.84 -5.62 11.34
CA HIS A 70 -10.73 -5.43 12.49
C HIS A 70 -10.13 -5.88 13.84
N ARG A 71 -8.90 -6.43 13.83
CA ARG A 71 -8.21 -6.98 15.01
C ARG A 71 -7.55 -5.90 15.87
#